data_AF-A0AAD7M8P4-F1
#
_entry.id   AF-A0AAD7M8P4-F1
#
_cell.length_a   1.000
_cell.length_b   1.000
_cell.length_c   1.000
_cell.angle_alpha   90.00
_cell.angle_beta   90.00
_cell.angle_gamma   90.00
#
_symmetry.space_group_name_H-M   'P 1'
#
loop_
_entity.id
_entity.type
_entity.pdbx_description
1 polymer ?
#
loop_
_entity_poly.entity_id
_entity_poly.type
_entity_poly.pdbx_seq_one_letter_code
_entity_poly.pdbx_strand_id
1 'polypeptide(L)'
;MASLAFTCKSSLGAARQSAWSTCMRFRNLGYSLKVEKKEPIKGPSPLDKLSTELISTIMEMIAPRHLVSLARTCTRFRIAFRTHMLSATYKALNKVHLPPSEFMEAMLSTSSIIAGSVPANILTGGSFAPNDLDVVTPASEEDTMIAMLKNYGFELVEAKVPRGMQENPTVPIMLTATTFVMNFISPWGIYCAYPRMTLTERGLLNYFTDEGHDTDNSSTYSRVMRALNKYIARGVAFQVDDRNWPDMTRNHSCFVSASCTHTTRNLYDSAGLHISFPVEHKGYRRYFAENTRLNSSQTTIWSLGGHFCGSPVLYHRAFSRNVILHMKRPEVEALESDDDSDVALGEFEESMDTRS
;
A
#
# COMPACT_ATOMS: atom_id res chain seq x y z
N MET A 1 -9.58 -7.46 -49.11
CA MET A 1 -9.42 -6.90 -47.75
C MET A 1 -8.91 -8.02 -46.85
N ALA A 2 -7.67 -7.92 -46.36
CA ALA A 2 -7.07 -8.94 -45.52
C ALA A 2 -7.43 -8.70 -44.04
N SER A 3 -7.98 -9.72 -43.37
CA SER A 3 -8.29 -9.71 -41.95
C SER A 3 -7.14 -10.38 -41.19
N LEU A 4 -6.44 -9.63 -40.34
CA LEU A 4 -5.44 -10.15 -39.42
C LEU A 4 -6.05 -10.19 -38.01
N ALA A 5 -6.26 -11.40 -37.49
CA ALA A 5 -6.73 -11.63 -36.13
C ALA A 5 -5.54 -11.77 -35.17
N PHE A 6 -5.45 -10.89 -34.18
CA PHE A 6 -4.50 -11.02 -33.08
C PHE A 6 -5.24 -11.34 -31.78
N THR A 7 -4.85 -12.42 -31.10
CA THR A 7 -5.38 -12.79 -29.79
C THR A 7 -4.44 -12.29 -28.68
N CYS A 8 -4.92 -11.37 -27.86
CA CYS A 8 -4.20 -10.90 -26.67
C CYS A 8 -4.69 -11.68 -25.43
N LYS A 9 -3.80 -12.44 -24.79
CA LYS A 9 -4.02 -13.00 -23.46
C LYS A 9 -3.39 -12.07 -22.43
N SER A 10 -4.17 -11.35 -21.63
CA SER A 10 -3.65 -10.63 -20.47
C SER A 10 -4.62 -10.63 -19.30
N SER A 11 -4.12 -11.03 -18.13
CA SER A 11 -4.78 -10.91 -16.83
C SER A 11 -4.78 -9.45 -16.34
N LEU A 12 -5.87 -9.09 -15.66
CA LEU A 12 -6.30 -7.71 -15.43
C LEU A 12 -5.44 -6.91 -14.43
N GLY A 13 -5.00 -5.74 -14.87
CA GLY A 13 -4.44 -4.69 -14.03
C GLY A 13 -3.71 -3.64 -14.87
N ALA A 14 -2.45 -3.93 -15.24
CA ALA A 14 -1.63 -3.06 -16.06
C ALA A 14 -2.08 -2.98 -17.54
N ALA A 15 -2.82 -3.99 -18.01
CA ALA A 15 -3.33 -4.04 -19.38
C ALA A 15 -4.39 -2.97 -19.68
N ARG A 16 -5.09 -2.39 -18.69
CA ARG A 16 -6.18 -1.44 -18.98
C ARG A 16 -5.70 -0.10 -19.52
N GLN A 17 -4.64 0.50 -18.96
CA GLN A 17 -4.14 1.80 -19.45
C GLN A 17 -3.40 1.68 -20.80
N SER A 18 -2.62 0.60 -20.98
CA SER A 18 -1.94 0.31 -22.25
C SER A 18 -2.91 -0.14 -23.36
N ALA A 19 -3.93 -0.95 -23.04
CA ALA A 19 -4.98 -1.30 -23.99
C ALA A 19 -5.86 -0.10 -24.34
N TRP A 20 -6.07 0.84 -23.42
CA TRP A 20 -6.87 2.05 -23.71
C TRP A 20 -6.14 3.00 -24.65
N SER A 21 -4.84 3.27 -24.43
CA SER A 21 -4.05 4.11 -25.36
C SER A 21 -3.88 3.44 -26.73
N THR A 22 -3.77 2.11 -26.78
CA THR A 22 -3.72 1.32 -28.01
C THR A 22 -5.08 1.32 -28.72
N CYS A 23 -6.19 1.09 -28.02
CA CYS A 23 -7.55 1.20 -28.56
C CYS A 23 -7.84 2.58 -29.15
N MET A 24 -7.39 3.66 -28.49
CA MET A 24 -7.59 5.03 -28.98
C MET A 24 -6.82 5.28 -30.29
N ARG A 25 -5.60 4.73 -30.44
CA ARG A 25 -4.85 4.80 -31.71
C ARG A 25 -5.52 4.02 -32.84
N PHE A 26 -6.05 2.82 -32.57
CA PHE A 26 -6.77 2.03 -33.59
C PHE A 26 -8.12 2.65 -33.99
N ARG A 27 -8.83 3.27 -33.03
CA ARG A 27 -10.10 3.96 -33.30
C ARG A 27 -9.90 5.20 -34.19
N ASN A 28 -8.81 5.95 -34.01
CA ASN A 28 -8.44 7.08 -34.87
C ASN A 28 -8.01 6.64 -36.29
N LEU A 29 -7.68 5.37 -36.49
CA LEU A 29 -7.35 4.77 -37.79
C LEU A 29 -8.55 4.06 -38.44
N GLY A 30 -9.77 4.19 -37.90
CA GLY A 30 -10.98 3.59 -38.45
C GLY A 30 -11.18 2.10 -38.14
N TYR A 31 -10.34 1.51 -37.28
CA TYR A 31 -10.49 0.10 -36.88
C TYR A 31 -11.40 -0.03 -35.64
N SER A 32 -12.41 -0.90 -35.73
CA SER A 32 -13.27 -1.28 -34.60
C SER A 32 -12.71 -2.53 -33.91
N LEU A 33 -12.13 -2.35 -32.72
CA LEU A 33 -11.70 -3.46 -31.87
C LEU A 33 -12.93 -4.02 -31.13
N LYS A 34 -13.44 -5.16 -31.59
CA LYS A 34 -14.38 -5.97 -30.80
C LYS A 34 -13.58 -6.70 -29.73
N VAL A 35 -13.61 -6.20 -28.51
CA VAL A 35 -13.18 -6.98 -27.34
C VAL A 35 -14.26 -8.01 -27.09
N GLU A 36 -14.04 -9.25 -27.54
CA GLU A 36 -14.89 -10.35 -27.12
C GLU A 36 -14.78 -10.49 -25.60
N LYS A 37 -15.88 -10.16 -24.91
CA LYS A 37 -16.06 -10.53 -23.51
C LYS A 37 -16.09 -12.06 -23.48
N LYS A 38 -14.97 -12.71 -23.18
CA LYS A 38 -15.01 -14.11 -22.79
C LYS A 38 -15.94 -14.22 -21.60
N GLU A 39 -16.95 -15.08 -21.70
CA GLU A 39 -17.81 -15.37 -20.56
C GLU A 39 -16.91 -15.78 -19.38
N PRO A 40 -17.19 -15.27 -18.17
CA PRO A 40 -16.47 -15.72 -16.98
C PRO A 40 -16.60 -17.24 -16.92
N ILE A 41 -15.47 -17.93 -16.71
CA ILE A 41 -15.46 -19.38 -16.55
C ILE A 41 -16.37 -19.71 -15.38
N LYS A 42 -17.53 -20.29 -15.66
CA LYS A 42 -18.49 -20.75 -14.65
C LYS A 42 -17.92 -22.02 -14.03
N GLY A 43 -17.44 -21.93 -12.80
CA GLY A 43 -16.92 -23.05 -12.03
C GLY A 43 -15.89 -22.62 -10.98
N PRO A 44 -15.69 -23.42 -9.93
CA PRO A 44 -14.62 -23.15 -8.95
C PRO A 44 -13.27 -23.14 -9.68
N SER A 45 -12.40 -22.20 -9.29
CA SER A 45 -11.05 -22.16 -9.83
C SER A 45 -10.34 -23.48 -9.53
N PRO A 46 -9.50 -24.02 -10.42
CA PRO A 46 -8.64 -25.17 -10.08
C PRO A 46 -7.83 -24.93 -8.79
N LEU A 47 -7.53 -23.67 -8.50
CA LEU A 47 -6.87 -23.22 -7.26
C LEU A 47 -7.70 -23.44 -6.00
N ASP A 48 -9.03 -23.50 -6.11
CA ASP A 48 -9.93 -23.72 -4.96
C ASP A 48 -9.88 -25.17 -4.47
N LYS A 49 -9.34 -26.10 -5.28
CA LYS A 49 -9.18 -27.53 -4.93
C LYS A 49 -7.89 -27.84 -4.17
N LEU A 50 -6.95 -26.90 -4.08
CA LEU A 50 -5.68 -27.12 -3.37
C LEU A 50 -5.93 -27.30 -1.87
N SER A 51 -5.12 -28.11 -1.17
CA SER A 51 -5.20 -28.19 0.28
C SER A 51 -4.61 -26.93 0.93
N THR A 52 -4.89 -26.69 2.22
CA THR A 52 -4.35 -25.52 2.93
C THR A 52 -2.83 -25.62 3.08
N GLU A 53 -2.30 -26.82 3.26
CA GLU A 53 -0.87 -27.12 3.37
C GLU A 53 -0.15 -26.79 2.05
N LEU A 54 -0.75 -27.18 0.93
CA LEU A 54 -0.19 -26.88 -0.40
C LEU A 54 -0.22 -25.37 -0.69
N ILE A 55 -1.29 -24.67 -0.31
CA ILE A 55 -1.34 -23.22 -0.41
C ILE A 55 -0.24 -22.57 0.44
N SER A 56 -0.04 -23.03 1.68
CA SER A 56 1.04 -22.53 2.55
C SER A 56 2.41 -22.74 1.90
N THR A 57 2.66 -23.92 1.34
CA THR A 57 3.90 -24.23 0.61
C THR A 57 4.11 -23.29 -0.56
N ILE A 58 3.05 -23.02 -1.34
CA ILE A 58 3.09 -22.05 -2.44
C ILE A 58 3.45 -20.63 -1.94
N MET A 59 2.92 -20.21 -0.79
CA MET A 59 3.23 -18.90 -0.21
C MET A 59 4.72 -18.77 0.16
N GLU A 60 5.34 -19.85 0.62
CA GLU A 60 6.75 -19.86 1.00
C GLU A 60 7.71 -19.94 -0.19
N MET A 61 7.30 -20.58 -1.29
CA MET A 61 8.15 -20.80 -2.47
C MET A 61 8.13 -19.64 -3.48
N ILE A 62 7.07 -18.82 -3.47
CA ILE A 62 6.85 -17.80 -4.50
C ILE A 62 7.26 -16.42 -3.97
N ALA A 63 8.06 -15.69 -4.77
CA ALA A 63 8.44 -14.32 -4.43
C ALA A 63 7.19 -13.41 -4.25
N PRO A 64 7.17 -12.49 -3.27
CA PRO A 64 5.98 -11.71 -2.94
C PRO A 64 5.33 -10.95 -4.10
N ARG A 65 6.11 -10.48 -5.10
CA ARG A 65 5.58 -9.84 -6.31
C ARG A 65 4.56 -10.72 -7.06
N HIS A 66 4.78 -12.03 -7.07
CA HIS A 66 3.90 -12.99 -7.73
C HIS A 66 2.72 -13.35 -6.82
N LEU A 67 2.93 -13.38 -5.49
CA LEU A 67 1.85 -13.54 -4.52
C LEU A 67 0.83 -12.41 -4.59
N VAL A 68 1.25 -11.16 -4.78
CA VAL A 68 0.33 -10.02 -4.99
C VAL A 68 -0.55 -10.26 -6.22
N SER A 69 0.02 -10.75 -7.32
CA SER A 69 -0.74 -11.10 -8.52
C SER A 69 -1.73 -12.24 -8.27
N LEU A 70 -1.30 -13.27 -7.55
CA LEU A 70 -2.11 -14.45 -7.21
C LEU A 70 -3.24 -14.13 -6.23
N ALA A 71 -2.99 -13.26 -5.25
CA ALA A 71 -3.99 -12.77 -4.30
C ALA A 71 -5.12 -11.99 -4.99
N ARG A 72 -4.90 -11.49 -6.22
CA ARG A 72 -5.95 -10.82 -7.01
C ARG A 72 -6.85 -11.77 -7.78
N THR A 73 -6.45 -13.04 -7.95
CA THR A 73 -7.21 -14.00 -8.78
C THR A 73 -8.20 -14.83 -7.98
N CYS A 74 -7.97 -15.07 -6.69
CA CYS A 74 -8.84 -15.90 -5.85
C CYS A 74 -8.90 -15.39 -4.41
N THR A 75 -10.11 -15.38 -3.81
CA THR A 75 -10.33 -14.99 -2.41
C THR A 75 -9.54 -15.86 -1.43
N ARG A 76 -9.43 -17.16 -1.67
CA ARG A 76 -8.67 -18.07 -0.81
C ARG A 76 -7.18 -17.72 -0.79
N PHE A 77 -6.60 -17.47 -1.95
CA PHE A 77 -5.21 -17.01 -2.07
C PHE A 77 -5.00 -15.62 -1.46
N ARG A 78 -5.98 -14.72 -1.58
CA ARG A 78 -5.96 -13.43 -0.90
C ARG A 78 -5.92 -13.56 0.61
N ILE A 79 -6.73 -14.44 1.20
CA ILE A 79 -6.73 -14.70 2.64
C ILE A 79 -5.39 -15.31 3.04
N ALA A 80 -4.94 -16.36 2.34
CA ALA A 80 -3.67 -17.02 2.61
C ALA A 80 -2.48 -16.06 2.54
N PHE A 81 -2.44 -15.17 1.53
CA PHE A 81 -1.41 -14.14 1.41
C PHE A 81 -1.41 -13.15 2.59
N ARG A 82 -2.59 -12.71 3.03
CA ARG A 82 -2.72 -11.82 4.21
C ARG A 82 -2.26 -12.52 5.48
N THR A 83 -2.63 -13.79 5.67
CA THR A 83 -2.18 -14.61 6.80
C THR A 83 -0.67 -14.83 6.77
N HIS A 84 -0.11 -15.10 5.59
CA HIS A 84 1.33 -15.25 5.41
C HIS A 84 2.09 -13.97 5.79
N MET A 85 1.59 -12.80 5.38
CA MET A 85 2.20 -11.51 5.71
C MET A 85 2.09 -11.15 7.20
N LEU A 86 0.99 -11.50 7.86
CA LEU A 86 0.86 -11.40 9.32
C LEU A 86 1.85 -12.34 10.03
N SER A 87 1.94 -13.60 9.60
CA SER A 87 2.88 -14.57 10.16
C SER A 87 4.33 -14.10 10.01
N ALA A 88 4.71 -13.54 8.86
CA ALA A 88 6.03 -12.96 8.64
C ALA A 88 6.31 -11.79 9.59
N THR A 89 5.32 -10.94 9.85
CA THR A 89 5.41 -9.84 10.83
C THR A 89 5.64 -10.39 12.24
N TYR A 90 4.87 -11.41 12.66
CA TYR A 90 5.02 -12.02 13.99
C TYR A 90 6.38 -12.70 14.15
N LYS A 91 6.87 -13.38 13.11
CA LYS A 91 8.22 -13.94 13.10
C LYS A 91 9.29 -12.85 13.28
N ALA A 92 9.12 -11.68 12.66
CA ALA A 92 10.05 -10.56 12.81
C ALA A 92 10.05 -9.99 14.24
N LEU A 93 8.87 -9.84 14.86
CA LEU A 93 8.75 -9.37 16.25
C LEU A 93 9.33 -10.37 17.26
N ASN A 94 9.02 -11.66 17.08
CA ASN A 94 9.58 -12.72 17.92
C ASN A 94 11.11 -12.77 17.87
N LYS A 95 11.73 -12.47 16.71
CA LYS A 95 13.18 -12.44 16.54
C LYS A 95 13.86 -11.40 17.45
N VAL A 96 13.14 -10.34 17.81
CA VAL A 96 13.61 -9.30 18.73
C VAL A 96 12.97 -9.42 20.11
N HIS A 97 12.42 -10.59 20.46
CA HIS A 97 11.82 -10.89 21.76
C HIS A 97 10.62 -9.98 22.15
N LEU A 98 9.91 -9.43 21.16
CA LEU A 98 8.66 -8.71 21.40
C LEU A 98 7.46 -9.65 21.23
N PRO A 99 6.55 -9.77 22.22
CA PRO A 99 5.33 -10.57 22.10
C PRO A 99 4.42 -9.95 21.02
N PRO A 100 4.16 -10.62 19.89
CA PRO A 100 3.55 -9.97 18.73
C PRO A 100 2.17 -9.39 18.98
N SER A 101 1.31 -10.09 19.72
CA SER A 101 -0.06 -9.61 20.00
C SER A 101 -0.05 -8.35 20.87
N GLU A 102 0.66 -8.37 21.99
CA GLU A 102 0.74 -7.24 22.92
C GLU A 102 1.42 -6.03 22.28
N PHE A 103 2.48 -6.25 21.48
CA PHE A 103 3.15 -5.18 20.77
C PHE A 103 2.26 -4.54 19.69
N MET A 104 1.46 -5.34 18.97
CA MET A 104 0.51 -4.83 17.98
C MET A 104 -0.64 -4.03 18.63
N GLU A 105 -1.10 -4.44 19.82
CA GLU A 105 -2.07 -3.68 20.61
C GLU A 105 -1.48 -2.34 21.09
N ALA A 106 -0.23 -2.32 21.51
CA ALA A 106 0.43 -1.08 21.90
C ALA A 106 0.70 -0.15 20.72
N MET A 107 1.08 -0.69 19.56
CA MET A 107 1.14 0.09 18.32
C MET A 107 -0.23 0.69 17.98
N LEU A 108 -1.32 -0.03 18.26
CA LEU A 108 -2.67 0.47 18.06
C LEU A 108 -3.02 1.61 19.04
N SER A 109 -2.73 1.45 20.32
CA SER A 109 -3.05 2.48 21.33
C SER A 109 -2.24 3.76 21.14
N THR A 110 -0.99 3.63 20.69
CA THR A 110 -0.06 4.76 20.48
C THR A 110 -0.05 5.29 19.04
N SER A 111 -0.86 4.71 18.16
CA SER A 111 -0.81 4.96 16.70
C SER A 111 0.58 4.74 16.07
N SER A 112 1.44 3.93 16.68
CA SER A 112 2.82 3.69 16.21
C SER A 112 2.88 2.70 15.05
N ILE A 113 3.97 2.76 14.29
CA ILE A 113 4.23 1.88 13.13
C ILE A 113 5.67 1.35 13.15
N ILE A 114 5.88 0.19 12.53
CA ILE A 114 7.22 -0.37 12.27
C ILE A 114 7.67 0.11 10.88
N ALA A 115 8.89 0.61 10.79
CA ALA A 115 9.48 1.17 9.57
C ALA A 115 10.77 0.45 9.15
N GLY A 116 11.42 1.00 8.12
CA GLY A 116 12.80 0.67 7.80
C GLY A 116 13.00 -0.73 7.23
N SER A 117 13.93 -1.48 7.81
CA SER A 117 14.43 -2.72 7.18
C SER A 117 13.49 -3.92 7.33
N VAL A 118 12.68 -3.98 8.38
CA VAL A 118 11.75 -5.09 8.64
C VAL A 118 10.61 -5.17 7.59
N PRO A 119 9.83 -4.11 7.33
CA PRO A 119 8.78 -4.15 6.31
C PRO A 119 9.34 -4.44 4.91
N ALA A 120 10.49 -3.82 4.57
CA ALA A 120 11.15 -4.04 3.29
C ALA A 120 11.55 -5.53 3.13
N ASN A 121 12.09 -6.15 4.17
CA ASN A 121 12.47 -7.57 4.13
C ASN A 121 11.26 -8.50 3.93
N ILE A 122 10.15 -8.24 4.63
CA ILE A 122 8.93 -9.03 4.47
C ILE A 122 8.40 -8.90 3.03
N LEU A 123 8.40 -7.69 2.48
CA LEU A 123 7.94 -7.42 1.12
C LEU A 123 8.86 -8.00 0.03
N THR A 124 10.15 -8.18 0.30
CA THR A 124 11.09 -8.85 -0.63
C THR A 124 11.18 -10.36 -0.42
N GLY A 125 10.45 -10.91 0.56
CA GLY A 125 10.39 -12.35 0.80
C GLY A 125 11.61 -12.89 1.54
N GLY A 126 12.20 -12.09 2.44
CA GLY A 126 13.31 -12.55 3.26
C GLY A 126 14.68 -12.42 2.58
N SER A 127 14.82 -11.57 1.56
CA SER A 127 16.07 -11.47 0.78
C SER A 127 17.26 -10.92 1.57
N PHE A 128 17.02 -10.39 2.77
CA PHE A 128 18.09 -10.00 3.69
C PHE A 128 17.68 -10.18 5.16
N ALA A 129 18.64 -10.11 6.08
CA ALA A 129 18.33 -10.09 7.50
C ALA A 129 18.24 -8.63 8.01
N PRO A 130 17.11 -8.19 8.59
CA PRO A 130 17.06 -6.99 9.42
C PRO A 130 17.99 -7.15 10.62
N ASN A 131 18.71 -6.07 10.93
CA ASN A 131 19.63 -6.00 12.07
C ASN A 131 18.97 -5.32 13.29
N ASP A 132 17.99 -4.47 13.00
CA ASP A 132 17.31 -3.56 13.90
C ASP A 132 15.79 -3.57 13.64
N LEU A 133 15.03 -3.12 14.63
CA LEU A 133 13.60 -2.83 14.52
C LEU A 133 13.43 -1.31 14.66
N ASP A 134 12.99 -0.65 13.59
CA ASP A 134 12.66 0.77 13.62
C ASP A 134 11.19 0.94 13.98
N VAL A 135 10.89 1.63 15.08
CA VAL A 135 9.52 1.99 15.49
C VAL A 135 9.38 3.50 15.38
N VAL A 136 8.33 3.96 14.71
CA VAL A 136 8.00 5.38 14.59
C VAL A 136 6.70 5.63 15.35
N THR A 137 6.76 6.57 16.29
CA THR A 137 5.71 6.87 17.27
C THR A 137 5.40 8.37 17.20
N PRO A 138 4.11 8.77 17.30
CA PRO A 138 3.76 10.18 17.51
C PRO A 138 4.50 10.76 18.72
N ALA A 139 4.96 12.00 18.63
CA ALA A 139 5.70 12.64 19.74
C ALA A 139 4.91 12.65 21.06
N SER A 140 3.59 12.77 20.98
CA SER A 140 2.67 12.70 22.11
C SER A 140 2.63 11.33 22.83
N GLU A 141 3.08 10.26 22.17
CA GLU A 141 3.03 8.88 22.66
C GLU A 141 4.44 8.28 22.92
N GLU A 142 5.50 9.10 22.83
CA GLU A 142 6.88 8.68 22.99
C GLU A 142 7.13 8.00 24.35
N ASP A 143 6.72 8.65 25.44
CA ASP A 143 6.90 8.13 26.80
C ASP A 143 6.16 6.80 27.02
N THR A 144 4.94 6.68 26.48
CA THR A 144 4.14 5.44 26.53
C THR A 144 4.87 4.29 25.83
N MET A 145 5.38 4.52 24.62
CA MET A 145 6.10 3.51 23.85
C MET A 145 7.43 3.12 24.53
N ILE A 146 8.18 4.09 25.05
CA ILE A 146 9.43 3.85 25.79
C ILE A 146 9.16 3.01 27.05
N ALA A 147 8.13 3.36 27.83
CA ALA A 147 7.77 2.61 29.03
C ALA A 147 7.41 1.16 28.71
N MET A 148 6.64 0.93 27.65
CA MET A 148 6.32 -0.42 27.20
C MET A 148 7.56 -1.21 26.75
N LEU A 149 8.45 -0.61 25.94
CA LEU A 149 9.68 -1.28 25.50
C LEU A 149 10.59 -1.64 26.70
N LYS A 150 10.66 -0.79 27.72
CA LYS A 150 11.39 -1.08 28.97
C LYS A 150 10.82 -2.31 29.70
N ASN A 151 9.50 -2.51 29.68
CA ASN A 151 8.87 -3.69 30.28
C ASN A 151 9.26 -4.99 29.56
N TYR A 152 9.67 -4.93 28.29
CA TYR A 152 10.24 -6.06 27.54
C TYR A 152 11.76 -6.17 27.64
N GLY A 153 12.40 -5.40 28.53
CA GLY A 153 13.84 -5.47 28.77
C GLY A 153 14.70 -4.64 27.80
N PHE A 154 14.11 -3.74 27.02
CA PHE A 154 14.89 -2.80 26.19
C PHE A 154 15.39 -1.62 27.01
N GLU A 155 16.61 -1.18 26.72
CA GLU A 155 17.20 0.02 27.31
C GLU A 155 17.15 1.20 26.34
N LEU A 156 16.84 2.39 26.86
CA LEU A 156 16.90 3.62 26.08
C LEU A 156 18.36 4.06 25.96
N VAL A 157 18.95 3.91 24.77
CA VAL A 157 20.32 4.34 24.48
C VAL A 157 20.38 5.83 24.16
N GLU A 158 19.45 6.33 23.35
CA GLU A 158 19.41 7.72 22.93
C GLU A 158 17.98 8.11 22.51
N ALA A 159 17.46 9.22 23.02
CA ALA A 159 16.22 9.82 22.55
C ALA A 159 16.54 10.90 21.50
N LYS A 160 16.28 10.61 20.23
CA LYS A 160 16.38 11.58 19.14
C LYS A 160 14.98 12.01 18.73
N VAL A 161 14.55 13.19 19.16
CA VAL A 161 13.32 13.81 18.63
C VAL A 161 13.68 14.48 17.29
N PRO A 162 13.14 14.03 16.15
CA PRO A 162 13.34 14.75 14.89
C PRO A 162 12.85 16.18 15.02
N ARG A 163 13.57 17.15 14.44
CA ARG A 163 13.14 18.55 14.47
C ARG A 163 11.77 18.68 13.78
N GLY A 164 10.80 19.22 14.51
CA GLY A 164 9.41 19.29 14.08
C GLY A 164 8.59 18.13 14.66
N MET A 165 7.80 18.43 15.67
CA MET A 165 6.88 17.51 16.34
C MET A 165 5.89 16.96 15.30
N GLN A 166 6.13 15.75 14.78
CA GLN A 166 5.26 15.13 13.81
C GLN A 166 4.34 14.15 14.53
N GLU A 167 3.07 14.54 14.69
CA GLU A 167 2.02 13.67 15.23
C GLU A 167 1.68 12.49 14.31
N ASN A 168 2.06 12.56 13.03
CA ASN A 168 1.81 11.50 12.07
C ASN A 168 3.08 10.68 11.81
N PRO A 169 3.14 9.43 12.28
CA PRO A 169 4.36 8.62 12.20
C PRO A 169 4.70 8.16 10.78
N THR A 170 3.80 8.35 9.81
CA THR A 170 4.08 8.02 8.40
C THR A 170 4.87 9.11 7.67
N VAL A 171 4.84 10.37 8.14
CA VAL A 171 5.57 11.48 7.49
C VAL A 171 7.09 11.24 7.48
N PRO A 172 7.75 10.84 8.59
CA PRO A 172 9.19 10.56 8.57
C PRO A 172 9.57 9.44 7.59
N ILE A 173 8.68 8.45 7.41
CA ILE A 173 8.89 7.33 6.48
C ILE A 173 8.85 7.82 5.04
N MET A 174 7.89 8.68 4.72
CA MET A 174 7.81 9.28 3.40
C MET A 174 8.98 10.23 3.14
N LEU A 175 9.61 10.79 4.18
CA LEU A 175 10.82 11.62 4.09
C LEU A 175 12.15 10.85 3.89
N THR A 176 12.11 9.52 3.80
CA THR A 176 13.34 8.72 3.63
C THR A 176 14.03 8.98 2.29
N ALA A 177 15.36 8.84 2.29
CA ALA A 177 16.22 9.10 1.13
C ALA A 177 16.07 8.10 -0.02
N THR A 178 15.28 7.03 0.15
CA THR A 178 14.98 6.11 -0.93
C THR A 178 13.60 5.47 -0.82
N THR A 179 12.95 5.28 -1.96
CA THR A 179 11.63 4.63 -2.04
C THR A 179 11.63 3.19 -1.56
N PHE A 180 12.79 2.51 -1.56
CA PHE A 180 12.88 1.11 -1.12
C PHE A 180 12.47 0.91 0.35
N VAL A 181 12.64 1.94 1.19
CA VAL A 181 12.29 1.91 2.63
C VAL A 181 11.03 2.72 2.96
N MET A 182 10.29 3.19 1.96
CA MET A 182 9.00 3.87 2.13
C MET A 182 7.85 2.88 2.32
N ASN A 183 8.03 1.98 3.28
CA ASN A 183 7.07 0.94 3.63
C ASN A 183 6.97 0.89 5.15
N PHE A 184 5.81 0.48 5.65
CA PHE A 184 5.61 0.33 7.09
C PHE A 184 4.63 -0.79 7.41
N ILE A 185 4.70 -1.26 8.63
CA ILE A 185 3.71 -2.18 9.21
C ILE A 185 2.97 -1.39 10.28
N SER A 186 1.66 -1.35 10.18
CA SER A 186 0.77 -0.86 11.22
C SER A 186 0.08 -2.04 11.91
N PRO A 187 -0.66 -1.81 13.00
CA PRO A 187 -1.51 -2.84 13.61
C PRO A 187 -2.45 -3.54 12.62
N TRP A 188 -2.78 -2.86 11.52
CA TRP A 188 -3.80 -3.24 10.57
C TRP A 188 -3.28 -3.97 9.34
N GLY A 189 -1.98 -3.88 9.06
CA GLY A 189 -1.40 -4.44 7.84
C GLY A 189 -0.06 -3.83 7.44
N ILE A 190 0.34 -4.16 6.22
CA ILE A 190 1.57 -3.65 5.60
C ILE A 190 1.19 -2.64 4.52
N TYR A 191 1.87 -1.49 4.52
CA TYR A 191 1.81 -0.51 3.45
C TYR A 191 3.14 -0.45 2.70
N CYS A 192 3.07 -0.36 1.38
CA CYS A 192 4.22 -0.18 0.50
C CYS A 192 3.90 0.94 -0.50
N ALA A 193 4.61 2.07 -0.42
CA ALA A 193 4.34 3.24 -1.25
C ALA A 193 4.68 3.01 -2.74
N TYR A 194 5.71 2.19 -3.00
CA TYR A 194 6.27 1.92 -4.33
C TYR A 194 6.42 0.42 -4.60
N PRO A 195 5.31 -0.36 -4.64
CA PRO A 195 5.35 -1.81 -4.70
C PRO A 195 6.10 -2.35 -5.92
N ARG A 196 5.98 -1.68 -7.06
CA ARG A 196 6.65 -2.11 -8.28
C ARG A 196 8.19 -2.05 -8.15
N MET A 197 8.72 -1.13 -7.33
CA MET A 197 10.15 -1.01 -7.04
C MET A 197 10.54 -1.94 -5.89
N THR A 198 9.89 -1.82 -4.73
CA THR A 198 10.23 -2.58 -3.53
C THR A 198 10.18 -4.09 -3.78
N LEU A 199 9.11 -4.61 -4.42
CA LEU A 199 8.93 -6.04 -4.69
C LEU A 199 9.89 -6.59 -5.77
N THR A 200 10.63 -5.72 -6.45
CA THR A 200 11.68 -6.09 -7.42
C THR A 200 13.07 -5.68 -6.96
N GLU A 201 13.23 -5.37 -5.65
CA GLU A 201 14.51 -5.00 -5.04
C GLU A 201 15.15 -3.79 -5.72
N ARG A 202 14.31 -2.81 -6.06
CA ARG A 202 14.72 -1.54 -6.65
C ARG A 202 14.32 -0.39 -5.74
N GLY A 203 15.06 0.71 -5.82
CA GLY A 203 14.70 1.97 -5.18
C GLY A 203 15.04 3.16 -6.07
N LEU A 204 14.27 4.23 -5.91
CA LEU A 204 14.68 5.55 -6.37
C LEU A 204 15.41 6.27 -5.24
N LEU A 205 16.47 6.99 -5.60
CA LEU A 205 17.11 7.93 -4.70
C LEU A 205 16.27 9.20 -4.62
N ASN A 206 16.04 9.65 -3.40
CA ASN A 206 15.21 10.79 -3.07
C ASN A 206 16.04 11.83 -2.31
N TYR A 207 17.13 12.27 -2.95
CA TYR A 207 18.21 13.01 -2.29
C TYR A 207 18.05 14.53 -2.38
N PHE A 208 17.05 15.04 -3.09
CA PHE A 208 16.83 16.48 -3.23
C PHE A 208 15.91 16.99 -2.12
N THR A 209 16.43 17.15 -0.91
CA THR A 209 15.71 17.89 0.15
C THR A 209 15.79 19.40 -0.13
N ASP A 210 14.73 20.15 0.22
CA ASP A 210 14.58 21.62 0.03
C ASP A 210 15.79 22.45 0.49
N GLU A 211 16.59 21.89 1.39
CA GLU A 211 17.77 22.53 1.92
C GLU A 211 18.98 22.25 1.02
N GLY A 212 19.13 23.00 -0.06
CA GLY A 212 20.40 23.15 -0.81
C GLY A 212 21.59 23.65 0.03
N HIS A 213 21.59 23.40 1.35
CA HIS A 213 22.47 23.94 2.37
C HIS A 213 23.25 22.90 3.16
N ASP A 214 22.98 21.58 3.05
CA ASP A 214 23.67 20.58 3.89
C ASP A 214 24.62 19.65 3.11
N THR A 215 25.05 20.05 1.91
CA THR A 215 26.23 19.42 1.28
C THR A 215 27.51 19.67 2.08
N ASP A 216 27.55 20.70 2.91
CA ASP A 216 28.64 20.96 3.85
C ASP A 216 28.56 20.10 5.13
N ASN A 217 27.39 19.55 5.46
CA ASN A 217 27.24 18.66 6.61
C ASN A 217 27.55 17.22 6.20
N SER A 218 28.85 16.96 6.07
CA SER A 218 29.44 15.64 5.79
C SER A 218 28.81 14.50 6.62
N SER A 219 28.30 14.80 7.82
CA SER A 219 27.66 13.83 8.70
C SER A 219 26.32 13.29 8.15
N THR A 220 25.44 14.15 7.62
CA THR A 220 24.15 13.74 7.04
C THR A 220 24.39 12.92 5.78
N TYR A 221 25.28 13.41 4.90
CA TYR A 221 25.66 12.68 3.69
C TYR A 221 26.23 11.29 4.02
N SER A 222 27.13 11.20 5.01
CA SER A 222 27.69 9.91 5.45
C SER A 222 26.62 8.94 5.98
N ARG A 223 25.57 9.43 6.65
CA ARG A 223 24.48 8.59 7.17
C ARG A 223 23.64 8.03 6.03
N VAL A 224 23.27 8.87 5.07
CA VAL A 224 22.48 8.41 3.91
C VAL A 224 23.29 7.45 3.05
N MET A 225 24.56 7.75 2.76
CA MET A 225 25.42 6.85 1.98
C MET A 225 25.66 5.52 2.71
N ARG A 226 25.81 5.52 4.04
CA ARG A 226 25.86 4.26 4.82
C ARG A 226 24.56 3.46 4.68
N ALA A 227 23.41 4.11 4.78
CA ALA A 227 22.11 3.46 4.60
C ALA A 227 21.96 2.90 3.18
N LEU A 228 22.36 3.64 2.14
CA LEU A 228 22.32 3.18 0.75
C LEU A 228 23.26 1.99 0.53
N ASN A 229 24.52 2.09 0.98
CA ASN A 229 25.49 1.00 0.87
C ASN A 229 25.01 -0.27 1.59
N LYS A 230 24.33 -0.14 2.74
CA LYS A 230 23.69 -1.25 3.45
C LYS A 230 22.70 -2.01 2.55
N TYR A 231 21.88 -1.32 1.76
CA TYR A 231 20.90 -1.95 0.87
C TYR A 231 21.50 -2.40 -0.47
N ILE A 232 22.50 -1.69 -1.01
CA ILE A 232 23.26 -2.15 -2.19
C ILE A 232 23.93 -3.49 -1.89
N ALA A 233 24.55 -3.63 -0.72
CA ALA A 233 25.16 -4.89 -0.27
C ALA A 233 24.14 -6.03 -0.09
N ARG A 234 22.84 -5.71 0.00
CA ARG A 234 21.72 -6.66 0.06
C ARG A 234 21.10 -6.93 -1.32
N GLY A 235 21.72 -6.46 -2.41
CA GLY A 235 21.26 -6.68 -3.77
C GLY A 235 20.26 -5.64 -4.30
N VAL A 236 19.96 -4.60 -3.51
CA VAL A 236 19.00 -3.56 -3.94
C VAL A 236 19.65 -2.65 -4.98
N ALA A 237 18.97 -2.49 -6.11
CA ALA A 237 19.45 -1.66 -7.21
C ALA A 237 18.81 -0.26 -7.15
N PHE A 238 19.63 0.79 -7.03
CA PHE A 238 19.15 2.17 -6.94
C PHE A 238 19.35 2.95 -8.24
N GLN A 239 18.41 3.84 -8.53
CA GLN A 239 18.49 4.80 -9.63
C GLN A 239 18.03 6.17 -9.16
N VAL A 240 18.49 7.23 -9.82
CA VAL A 240 17.97 8.60 -9.57
C VAL A 240 16.70 8.88 -10.38
N ASP A 241 16.46 8.07 -11.42
CA ASP A 241 15.37 8.24 -12.38
C ASP A 241 14.70 6.89 -12.68
N ASP A 242 13.37 6.83 -12.66
CA ASP A 242 12.63 5.61 -12.95
C ASP A 242 12.78 5.16 -14.41
N ARG A 243 13.06 6.10 -15.32
CA ARG A 243 13.28 5.83 -16.74
C ARG A 243 14.55 5.04 -17.00
N ASN A 244 15.47 4.96 -16.05
CA ASN A 244 16.67 4.12 -16.15
C ASN A 244 16.34 2.62 -16.02
N TRP A 245 15.12 2.27 -15.59
CA TRP A 245 14.63 0.90 -15.62
C TRP A 245 13.93 0.60 -16.96
N PRO A 246 14.46 -0.31 -17.80
CA PRO A 246 13.91 -0.55 -19.15
C PRO A 246 12.42 -0.91 -19.19
N ASP A 247 11.92 -1.57 -18.15
CA ASP A 247 10.51 -1.94 -18.02
C ASP A 247 9.61 -0.77 -17.55
N MET A 248 10.18 0.28 -16.95
CA MET A 248 9.45 1.48 -16.50
C MET A 248 9.45 2.59 -17.55
N THR A 249 10.51 2.71 -18.36
CA THR A 249 10.70 3.79 -19.35
C THR A 249 9.53 3.95 -20.33
N ARG A 250 8.96 2.84 -20.79
CA ARG A 250 8.02 2.86 -21.94
C ARG A 250 6.70 3.58 -21.68
N ASN A 251 6.32 3.77 -20.42
CA ASN A 251 5.02 4.29 -20.03
C ASN A 251 5.12 5.42 -18.99
N HIS A 252 6.26 6.10 -18.92
CA HIS A 252 6.39 7.24 -18.02
C HIS A 252 5.54 8.41 -18.54
N SER A 253 4.66 8.93 -17.68
CA SER A 253 3.90 10.14 -17.87
C SER A 253 4.13 11.03 -16.65
N CYS A 254 4.75 12.19 -16.87
CA CYS A 254 5.04 13.14 -15.80
C CYS A 254 3.76 13.49 -15.01
N PHE A 255 3.89 13.67 -13.70
CA PHE A 255 2.78 13.96 -12.75
C PHE A 255 1.70 12.85 -12.62
N VAL A 256 1.79 11.77 -13.40
CA VAL A 256 0.79 10.70 -13.44
C VAL A 256 1.39 9.36 -13.03
N SER A 257 2.58 9.04 -13.52
CA SER A 257 3.25 7.78 -13.20
C SER A 257 3.54 7.71 -11.71
N ALA A 258 3.20 6.58 -11.09
CA ALA A 258 3.41 6.31 -9.67
C ALA A 258 4.85 6.59 -9.20
N SER A 259 5.82 6.32 -10.07
CA SER A 259 7.27 6.46 -9.85
C SER A 259 7.83 7.81 -10.28
N CYS A 260 7.04 8.67 -10.92
CA CYS A 260 7.50 10.01 -11.30
C CYS A 260 7.73 10.84 -10.04
N THR A 261 8.86 11.55 -9.99
CA THR A 261 9.21 12.40 -8.85
C THR A 261 8.20 13.52 -8.64
N HIS A 262 7.60 14.02 -9.71
CA HIS A 262 6.60 15.08 -9.65
C HIS A 262 5.17 14.63 -9.32
N THR A 263 4.93 13.32 -9.24
CA THR A 263 3.61 12.83 -8.86
C THR A 263 3.43 13.03 -7.35
N THR A 264 2.48 13.87 -6.97
CA THR A 264 2.00 13.94 -5.60
C THR A 264 1.24 12.67 -5.25
N ARG A 265 1.68 11.99 -4.21
CA ARG A 265 1.14 10.74 -3.70
C ARG A 265 0.47 10.96 -2.36
N ASN A 266 -0.42 10.06 -1.99
CA ASN A 266 -0.98 9.99 -0.65
C ASN A 266 -1.23 8.53 -0.25
N LEU A 267 -1.48 8.28 1.04
CA LEU A 267 -1.62 6.91 1.54
C LEU A 267 -2.79 6.14 0.92
N TYR A 268 -3.73 6.79 0.24
CA TYR A 268 -4.93 6.17 -0.32
C TYR A 268 -4.94 6.12 -1.85
N ASP A 269 -3.85 6.52 -2.51
CA ASP A 269 -3.80 6.44 -3.97
C ASP A 269 -3.69 4.98 -4.46
N SER A 270 -4.08 4.77 -5.72
CA SER A 270 -4.13 3.43 -6.32
C SER A 270 -2.76 2.85 -6.68
N ALA A 271 -1.69 3.61 -6.46
CA ALA A 271 -0.33 3.20 -6.79
C ALA A 271 0.40 2.56 -5.60
N GLY A 272 -0.08 2.78 -4.37
CA GLY A 272 0.38 2.06 -3.17
C GLY A 272 -0.15 0.63 -3.13
N LEU A 273 0.54 -0.23 -2.36
CA LEU A 273 0.06 -1.57 -2.03
C LEU A 273 -0.30 -1.62 -0.54
N HIS A 274 -1.55 -2.00 -0.27
CA HIS A 274 -2.06 -2.26 1.07
C HIS A 274 -2.33 -3.74 1.25
N ILE A 275 -1.70 -4.34 2.25
CA ILE A 275 -1.92 -5.74 2.64
C ILE A 275 -2.50 -5.71 4.05
N SER A 276 -3.82 -5.79 4.17
CA SER A 276 -4.48 -5.84 5.48
C SER A 276 -4.25 -7.19 6.15
N PHE A 277 -4.09 -7.22 7.46
CA PHE A 277 -4.03 -8.48 8.20
C PHE A 277 -5.43 -9.12 8.31
N PRO A 278 -5.53 -10.45 8.34
CA PRO A 278 -6.79 -11.14 8.53
C PRO A 278 -7.20 -11.01 10.00
N VAL A 279 -7.90 -9.94 10.35
CA VAL A 279 -8.31 -9.72 11.74
C VAL A 279 -9.65 -10.43 11.99
N GLU A 280 -9.66 -11.36 12.94
CA GLU A 280 -10.87 -12.10 13.37
C GLU A 280 -11.69 -11.35 14.43
N HIS A 281 -11.22 -10.23 14.97
CA HIS A 281 -11.96 -9.49 15.98
C HIS A 281 -13.30 -8.98 15.42
N LYS A 282 -14.41 -9.48 15.97
CA LYS A 282 -15.78 -9.12 15.56
C LYS A 282 -16.08 -7.61 15.64
N GLY A 283 -15.36 -6.85 16.48
CA GLY A 283 -15.45 -5.37 16.52
C GLY A 283 -14.67 -4.66 15.39
N TYR A 284 -13.73 -5.35 14.75
CA TYR A 284 -12.78 -4.77 13.81
C TYR A 284 -13.35 -4.57 12.40
N ARG A 285 -14.19 -5.49 11.90
CA ARG A 285 -14.91 -5.28 10.62
C ARG A 285 -15.75 -4.02 10.67
N ARG A 286 -16.33 -3.71 11.83
CA ARG A 286 -17.13 -2.51 12.06
C ARG A 286 -16.25 -1.26 12.04
N TYR A 287 -15.13 -1.27 12.78
CA TYR A 287 -14.14 -0.19 12.72
C TYR A 287 -13.61 0.05 11.30
N PHE A 288 -13.26 -0.98 10.53
CA PHE A 288 -12.73 -0.80 9.17
C PHE A 288 -13.81 -0.44 8.14
N ALA A 289 -15.07 -0.88 8.29
CA ALA A 289 -16.16 -0.52 7.38
C ALA A 289 -16.75 0.88 7.68
N GLU A 290 -16.80 1.26 8.96
CA GLU A 290 -17.25 2.58 9.40
C GLU A 290 -16.12 3.62 9.27
N ASN A 291 -14.86 3.23 9.50
CA ASN A 291 -13.65 4.05 9.27
C ASN A 291 -12.93 3.73 7.96
N THR A 292 -13.50 3.04 6.96
CA THR A 292 -12.98 3.19 5.56
C THR A 292 -13.40 4.54 4.98
N ARG A 293 -14.40 5.18 5.60
CA ARG A 293 -14.37 6.63 5.81
C ARG A 293 -13.35 6.91 6.90
N LEU A 294 -12.05 6.72 6.62
CA LEU A 294 -11.03 7.23 7.52
C LEU A 294 -11.38 8.71 7.63
N ASN A 295 -11.76 9.11 8.84
CA ASN A 295 -11.92 10.49 9.22
C ASN A 295 -10.50 11.07 9.18
N SER A 296 -9.99 11.27 7.96
CA SER A 296 -8.60 11.55 7.64
C SER A 296 -8.35 13.04 7.79
N SER A 297 -8.67 13.58 8.95
CA SER A 297 -8.10 14.85 9.36
C SER A 297 -6.56 14.79 9.31
N GLN A 298 -5.91 13.63 9.13
CA GLN A 298 -4.49 13.56 8.82
C GLN A 298 -4.17 12.43 7.84
N THR A 299 -4.00 12.74 6.55
CA THR A 299 -3.29 11.84 5.61
C THR A 299 -1.91 12.39 5.31
N THR A 300 -0.96 11.50 5.06
CA THR A 300 0.36 11.90 4.59
C THR A 300 0.33 12.06 3.09
N ILE A 301 0.70 13.26 2.64
CA ILE A 301 0.90 13.60 1.25
C ILE A 301 2.39 13.77 1.05
N TRP A 302 2.93 13.21 -0.02
CA TRP A 302 4.35 13.35 -0.34
C TRP A 302 4.59 13.42 -1.86
N SER A 303 5.76 13.90 -2.25
CA SER A 303 6.26 13.87 -3.62
C SER A 303 7.77 13.66 -3.57
N LEU A 304 8.34 12.83 -4.44
CA LEU A 304 9.79 12.62 -4.43
C LEU A 304 10.52 13.85 -4.97
N GLY A 305 11.72 14.12 -4.48
CA GLY A 305 12.61 15.12 -5.04
C GLY A 305 13.31 14.62 -6.31
N GLY A 306 13.68 15.52 -7.23
CA GLY A 306 14.36 15.15 -8.48
C GLY A 306 14.41 16.27 -9.53
N HIS A 307 15.29 16.10 -10.53
CA HIS A 307 15.46 16.99 -11.68
C HIS A 307 14.64 16.59 -12.93
N PHE A 308 13.88 15.50 -12.86
CA PHE A 308 13.53 14.75 -14.07
C PHE A 308 12.14 15.08 -14.60
N CYS A 309 11.95 14.90 -15.92
CA CYS A 309 10.78 15.27 -16.72
C CYS A 309 10.77 16.70 -17.29
N GLY A 310 11.93 17.37 -17.35
CA GLY A 310 12.06 18.68 -18.01
C GLY A 310 11.40 19.83 -17.25
N SER A 311 11.06 19.63 -15.98
CA SER A 311 10.55 20.68 -15.09
C SER A 311 11.64 21.13 -14.11
N PRO A 312 11.45 22.26 -13.38
CA PRO A 312 12.37 22.68 -12.33
C PRO A 312 12.57 21.60 -11.27
N VAL A 313 13.70 21.65 -10.57
CA VAL A 313 14.00 20.75 -9.45
C VAL A 313 12.86 20.80 -8.46
N LEU A 314 12.21 19.67 -8.24
CA LEU A 314 11.31 19.54 -7.11
C LEU A 314 12.07 18.99 -5.92
N TYR A 315 11.75 19.55 -4.77
CA TYR A 315 12.26 19.09 -3.52
C TYR A 315 11.34 18.04 -2.92
N HIS A 316 11.97 17.10 -2.24
CA HIS A 316 11.30 16.08 -1.50
C HIS A 316 10.52 16.71 -0.36
N ARG A 317 9.21 16.49 -0.35
CA ARG A 317 8.31 16.98 0.68
C ARG A 317 7.40 15.86 1.11
N ALA A 318 7.17 15.78 2.41
CA ALA A 318 6.05 15.06 2.98
C ALA A 318 5.46 15.88 4.11
N PHE A 319 4.15 15.87 4.23
CA PHE A 319 3.44 16.56 5.30
C PHE A 319 2.12 15.84 5.60
N SER A 320 1.67 16.00 6.84
CA SER A 320 0.33 15.58 7.25
C SER A 320 -0.66 16.70 6.87
N ARG A 321 -1.77 16.35 6.21
CA ARG A 321 -2.87 17.29 5.94
C ARG A 321 -4.17 16.78 6.50
N ASN A 322 -4.96 17.70 7.06
CA ASN A 322 -6.42 17.56 7.14
C ASN A 322 -6.99 17.39 5.74
N VAL A 323 -7.34 16.16 5.39
CA VAL A 323 -8.00 15.84 4.13
C VAL A 323 -9.44 15.47 4.44
N ILE A 324 -10.34 16.38 4.08
CA ILE A 324 -11.77 16.10 3.98
C ILE A 324 -11.97 15.30 2.68
N LEU A 325 -12.08 13.98 2.78
CA LEU A 325 -12.35 13.12 1.64
C LEU A 325 -13.84 13.21 1.26
N HIS A 326 -14.18 13.96 0.22
CA HIS A 326 -15.49 13.87 -0.43
C HIS A 326 -15.55 12.64 -1.33
N MET A 327 -15.88 11.48 -0.75
CA MET A 327 -16.16 10.28 -1.53
C MET A 327 -17.61 10.30 -2.00
N LYS A 328 -17.82 10.49 -3.32
CA LYS A 328 -19.13 10.30 -3.94
C LYS A 328 -19.44 8.80 -3.92
N ARG A 329 -20.51 8.38 -3.24
CA ARG A 329 -21.03 7.02 -3.33
C ARG A 329 -21.25 6.74 -4.83
N PRO A 330 -20.79 5.60 -5.40
CA PRO A 330 -21.31 5.18 -6.69
C PRO A 330 -22.82 5.16 -6.53
N GLU A 331 -23.52 5.93 -7.36
CA GLU A 331 -24.96 5.77 -7.50
C GLU A 331 -25.17 4.29 -7.80
N VAL A 332 -25.67 3.57 -6.81
CA VAL A 332 -26.26 2.27 -7.07
C VAL A 332 -27.46 2.65 -7.91
N GLU A 333 -27.34 2.49 -9.23
CA GLU A 333 -28.52 2.37 -10.08
C GLU A 333 -29.40 1.37 -9.34
N ALA A 334 -30.49 1.87 -8.76
CA ALA A 334 -31.50 1.02 -8.21
C ALA A 334 -31.83 0.06 -9.34
N LEU A 335 -31.49 -1.21 -9.15
CA LEU A 335 -32.18 -2.26 -9.86
C LEU A 335 -33.64 -2.06 -9.44
N GLU A 336 -34.39 -1.37 -10.28
CA GLU A 336 -35.84 -1.40 -10.27
C GLU A 336 -36.19 -2.87 -10.26
N SER A 337 -36.57 -3.36 -9.08
CA SER A 337 -37.17 -4.67 -8.94
C SER A 337 -38.54 -4.55 -9.59
N ASP A 338 -38.62 -4.97 -10.84
CA ASP A 338 -39.87 -5.43 -11.44
C ASP A 338 -40.33 -6.67 -10.64
N ASP A 339 -40.92 -6.42 -9.48
CA ASP A 339 -41.71 -7.40 -8.75
C ASP A 339 -43.13 -6.84 -8.67
N ASP A 340 -43.83 -6.97 -9.80
CA ASP A 340 -45.30 -7.00 -9.85
C ASP A 340 -45.75 -8.26 -9.10
N SER A 341 -46.01 -8.10 -7.80
CA SER A 341 -46.91 -9.01 -7.10
C SER A 341 -47.96 -8.21 -6.35
N ASP A 342 -49.11 -8.09 -7.01
CA ASP A 342 -50.41 -7.82 -6.44
C ASP A 342 -50.61 -8.62 -5.14
N VAL A 343 -50.64 -7.92 -4.01
CA VAL A 343 -51.31 -8.41 -2.80
C VAL A 343 -52.24 -7.30 -2.34
N ALA A 344 -53.49 -7.42 -2.76
CA ALA A 344 -54.61 -6.72 -2.18
C ALA A 344 -54.72 -7.10 -0.70
N LEU A 345 -54.58 -6.11 0.19
CA LEU A 345 -55.08 -6.22 1.55
C LEU A 345 -56.12 -5.14 1.76
N GLY A 346 -57.30 -5.63 2.14
CA GLY A 346 -58.55 -4.91 2.18
C GLY A 346 -58.57 -3.79 3.21
N GLU A 347 -59.40 -2.83 2.84
CA GLU A 347 -59.99 -1.79 3.66
C GLU A 347 -60.52 -2.36 4.98
N PHE A 348 -60.15 -1.72 6.08
CA PHE A 348 -60.96 -1.69 7.30
C PHE A 348 -61.01 -0.24 7.75
N GLU A 349 -62.03 0.47 7.27
CA GLU A 349 -62.54 1.68 7.89
C GLU A 349 -63.54 1.33 8.99
N GLU A 350 -63.49 2.09 10.07
CA GLU A 350 -64.53 2.48 11.02
C GLU A 350 -63.90 2.53 12.43
N SER A 351 -64.21 3.45 13.34
CA SER A 351 -64.82 4.78 13.38
C SER A 351 -64.81 5.15 14.89
N MET A 352 -65.17 6.39 15.21
CA MET A 352 -65.57 6.88 16.55
C MET A 352 -64.48 7.22 17.59
N ASP A 353 -64.07 8.49 17.56
CA ASP A 353 -64.55 9.58 18.43
C ASP A 353 -64.75 9.41 19.95
N THR A 354 -64.40 10.51 20.63
CA THR A 354 -64.79 11.02 21.96
C THR A 354 -64.05 10.62 23.26
N ARG A 355 -63.41 11.65 23.83
CA ARG A 355 -63.40 12.11 25.24
C ARG A 355 -62.83 11.21 26.33
N SER A 356 -61.72 11.67 26.92
CA SER A 356 -61.59 12.09 28.34
C SER A 356 -60.35 12.96 28.49
#